data_AF-A0A1G1V986-F1
#
_entry.id   AF-A0A1G1V986-F1
#
_cell.length_a   1.000
_cell.length_b   1.000
_cell.length_c   1.000
_cell.angle_alpha   90.00
_cell.angle_beta   90.00
_cell.angle_gamma   90.00
#
_symmetry.space_group_name_H-M   'P 1'
#
loop_
_entity.id
_entity.type
_entity.pdbx_description
1 polymer ?
#
loop_
_entity_poly.entity_id
_entity_poly.type
_entity_poly.pdbx_seq_one_letter_code
_entity_poly.pdbx_strand_id
1 'polypeptide(L)'
;MVETPNRLNPDSQFNPYPRELLTPDQVGKYESWQRMYGLCDTPPPEGTEIGAVVMPTGDLDDRVGPSLALFIHLAKTQSEMPHLVITGKWSNANVDGGGVSAEKAVEMMRAKILEDDSLDEDFKRRLTDRLIAENEAGNTAEQGRFLHKLMEDGKIKGPLLADVSPYHVPRFIATVVKQFDNIDQDPTRRPLIYAAPIEFLSWHDKPPLDWNGARADEPRWKLALDEAGKMARYTKDVASEQEMVDYSWWLRAQGVEPQK
;
A
#
# COMPACT_ATOMS: atom_id res chain seq x y z
N MET A 1 -15.46 8.16 13.12
CA MET A 1 -14.90 6.82 12.87
C MET A 1 -14.87 6.58 11.37
N VAL A 2 -13.69 6.39 10.78
CA VAL A 2 -13.61 5.70 9.48
C VAL A 2 -13.87 4.25 9.80
N GLU A 3 -15.08 3.77 9.55
CA GLU A 3 -15.32 2.33 9.51
C GLU A 3 -14.51 1.81 8.33
N THR A 4 -13.39 1.13 8.62
CA THR A 4 -12.63 0.41 7.60
C THR A 4 -13.52 -0.75 7.15
N PRO A 5 -14.00 -0.79 5.91
CA PRO A 5 -14.82 -1.91 5.46
C PRO A 5 -13.95 -3.17 5.50
N ASN A 6 -14.41 -4.15 6.29
CA ASN A 6 -13.86 -5.49 6.43
C ASN A 6 -12.36 -5.52 6.77
N ARG A 7 -12.04 -5.62 8.06
CA ARG A 7 -10.72 -6.10 8.48
C ARG A 7 -10.72 -7.61 8.44
N LEU A 8 -9.61 -8.20 7.99
CA LEU A 8 -9.44 -9.64 8.07
C LEU A 8 -9.66 -10.06 9.51
N ASN A 9 -10.53 -11.05 9.70
CA ASN A 9 -10.63 -11.68 11.00
C ASN A 9 -9.23 -12.19 11.38
N PRO A 10 -8.62 -11.70 12.48
CA PRO A 10 -7.31 -12.18 12.93
C PRO A 10 -7.30 -13.69 13.22
N ASP A 11 -8.47 -14.32 13.40
CA ASP A 11 -8.62 -15.78 13.54
C ASP A 11 -8.57 -16.55 12.21
N SER A 12 -8.49 -15.87 11.06
CA SER A 12 -8.27 -16.49 9.75
C SER A 12 -6.88 -17.11 9.71
N GLN A 13 -6.77 -18.43 9.87
CA GLN A 13 -5.53 -19.22 9.80
C GLN A 13 -4.83 -19.20 8.43
N PHE A 14 -5.38 -18.48 7.45
CA PHE A 14 -4.90 -18.50 6.08
C PHE A 14 -4.10 -17.25 5.75
N ASN A 15 -2.78 -17.41 5.58
CA ASN A 15 -2.01 -16.48 4.77
C ASN A 15 -2.36 -16.78 3.31
N PRO A 16 -2.87 -15.81 2.53
CA PRO A 16 -3.29 -16.08 1.16
C PRO A 16 -2.20 -15.83 0.13
N TYR A 17 -0.98 -15.53 0.56
CA TYR A 17 0.12 -15.51 -0.39
C TYR A 17 0.35 -16.93 -0.91
N PRO A 18 0.39 -17.19 -2.21
CA PRO A 18 0.63 -18.56 -2.68
C PRO A 18 2.00 -19.04 -2.19
N ARG A 19 2.04 -20.03 -1.30
CA ARG A 19 3.27 -20.54 -0.67
C ARG A 19 4.29 -20.97 -1.72
N GLU A 20 3.82 -21.50 -2.84
CA GLU A 20 4.59 -21.92 -4.01
C GLU A 20 5.36 -20.79 -4.72
N LEU A 21 5.00 -19.53 -4.48
CA LEU A 21 5.70 -18.35 -5.01
C LEU A 21 6.92 -17.94 -4.17
N LEU A 22 7.11 -18.58 -3.02
CA LEU A 22 8.12 -18.21 -2.04
C LEU A 22 9.40 -19.02 -2.20
N THR A 23 10.53 -18.38 -1.90
CA THR A 23 11.80 -19.09 -1.68
C THR A 23 11.75 -19.86 -0.36
N PRO A 24 12.58 -20.90 -0.16
CA PRO A 24 12.64 -21.64 1.11
C PRO A 24 12.80 -20.73 2.34
N ASP A 25 13.64 -19.69 2.25
CA ASP A 25 13.86 -18.73 3.35
C ASP A 25 12.62 -17.88 3.66
N GLN A 26 11.74 -17.68 2.68
CA GLN A 26 10.50 -16.91 2.85
C GLN A 26 9.37 -17.76 3.44
N VAL A 27 9.45 -19.10 3.35
CA VAL A 27 8.45 -20.00 3.93
C VAL A 27 8.40 -19.90 5.46
N GLY A 28 9.54 -19.72 6.14
CA GLY A 28 9.56 -19.48 7.59
C GLY A 28 8.90 -18.16 7.99
N LYS A 29 9.05 -17.11 7.16
CA LYS A 29 8.41 -15.81 7.35
C LYS A 29 6.91 -15.87 7.04
N TYR A 30 6.51 -16.70 6.08
CA TYR A 30 5.11 -16.95 5.72
C TYR A 30 4.30 -17.55 6.86
N GLU A 31 4.90 -18.49 7.61
CA GLU A 31 4.27 -19.11 8.78
C GLU A 31 4.13 -18.11 9.95
N SER A 32 4.98 -17.09 10.00
CA SER A 32 4.93 -16.00 11.00
C SER A 32 4.07 -14.81 10.56
N TRP A 33 3.41 -14.88 9.39
CA TRP A 33 2.73 -13.74 8.78
C TRP A 33 1.63 -13.14 9.65
N GLN A 34 0.80 -13.96 10.30
CA GLN A 34 -0.30 -13.45 11.15
C GLN A 34 0.22 -12.60 12.29
N ARG A 35 1.31 -13.06 12.94
CA ARG A 35 1.98 -12.30 13.99
C ARG A 35 2.51 -10.98 13.45
N MET A 36 3.16 -11.00 12.28
CA MET A 36 3.67 -9.77 11.65
C MET A 36 2.54 -8.83 11.19
N TYR A 37 1.40 -9.37 10.74
CA TYR A 37 0.21 -8.61 10.40
C TYR A 37 -0.35 -7.91 11.63
N GLY A 38 -0.54 -8.62 12.75
CA GLY A 38 -1.01 -8.01 14.00
C GLY A 38 -0.08 -6.91 14.54
N LEU A 39 1.24 -7.01 14.29
CA LEU A 39 2.18 -5.93 14.65
C LEU A 39 2.05 -4.69 13.75
N CYS A 40 1.57 -4.85 12.53
CA CYS A 40 1.57 -3.83 11.49
C CYS A 40 0.18 -3.27 11.17
N ASP A 41 -0.90 -3.99 11.52
CA ASP A 41 -2.28 -3.51 11.48
C ASP A 41 -2.52 -2.52 12.63
N THR A 42 -1.82 -1.39 12.55
CA THR A 42 -1.89 -0.30 13.51
C THR A 42 -2.65 0.85 12.87
N PRO A 43 -3.97 0.98 13.14
CA PRO A 43 -4.72 2.14 12.69
C PRO A 43 -4.20 3.41 13.36
N PRO A 44 -4.39 4.58 12.73
CA PRO A 44 -4.09 5.85 13.38
C PRO A 44 -4.98 6.05 14.61
N PRO A 45 -4.43 6.56 15.74
CA PRO A 45 -5.23 7.03 16.87
C PRO A 45 -6.26 8.07 16.43
N GLU A 46 -7.38 8.16 17.16
CA GLU A 46 -8.41 9.16 16.87
C GLU A 46 -7.84 10.59 16.89
N GLY A 47 -8.21 11.39 15.90
CA GLY A 47 -7.73 12.77 15.75
C GLY A 47 -6.31 12.91 15.19
N THR A 48 -5.65 11.80 14.81
CA THR A 48 -4.35 11.87 14.13
C THR A 48 -4.50 12.51 12.76
N GLU A 49 -3.78 13.61 12.54
CA GLU A 49 -3.64 14.27 11.24
C GLU A 49 -2.70 13.46 10.35
N ILE A 50 -3.21 12.81 9.31
CA ILE A 50 -2.41 12.11 8.31
C ILE A 50 -1.83 13.13 7.31
N GLY A 51 -0.52 13.09 7.07
CA GLY A 51 0.13 13.97 6.11
C GLY A 51 0.10 13.44 4.68
N ALA A 52 0.12 12.11 4.51
CA ALA A 52 -0.05 11.47 3.21
C ALA A 52 -0.63 10.05 3.31
N VAL A 53 -1.54 9.73 2.39
CA VAL A 53 -1.98 8.37 2.10
C VAL A 53 -1.09 7.80 1.00
N VAL A 54 -0.65 6.56 1.14
CA VAL A 54 0.23 5.90 0.17
C VAL A 54 -0.48 4.67 -0.39
N MET A 55 -0.76 4.71 -1.69
CA MET A 55 -1.38 3.63 -2.46
C MET A 55 -0.39 3.04 -3.46
N PRO A 56 0.17 1.84 -3.21
CA PRO A 56 0.95 1.14 -4.21
C PRO A 56 0.06 0.73 -5.40
N THR A 57 0.58 0.86 -6.62
CA THR A 57 -0.15 0.69 -7.89
C THR A 57 -0.69 -0.71 -8.20
N GLY A 58 -0.77 -1.66 -7.25
CA GLY A 58 -1.22 -3.06 -7.43
C GLY A 58 -2.59 -3.25 -8.11
N ASP A 59 -3.46 -4.17 -7.66
CA ASP A 59 -4.75 -4.36 -8.37
C ASP A 59 -5.61 -3.09 -8.37
N LEU A 60 -5.73 -2.42 -9.51
CA LEU A 60 -6.02 -0.98 -9.56
C LEU A 60 -7.51 -0.64 -9.48
N ASP A 61 -8.37 -1.45 -10.09
CA ASP A 61 -9.82 -1.20 -10.06
C ASP A 61 -10.41 -1.40 -8.67
N ASP A 62 -9.82 -2.32 -7.90
CA ASP A 62 -10.21 -2.57 -6.51
C ASP A 62 -9.59 -1.53 -5.55
N ARG A 63 -8.51 -0.84 -5.95
CA ARG A 63 -7.80 0.14 -5.10
C ARG A 63 -8.24 1.58 -5.31
N VAL A 64 -8.44 2.01 -6.56
CA VAL A 64 -8.67 3.42 -6.89
C VAL A 64 -9.91 3.97 -6.17
N GLY A 65 -11.02 3.24 -6.19
CA GLY A 65 -12.26 3.67 -5.54
C GLY A 65 -12.11 3.82 -4.02
N PRO A 66 -11.75 2.75 -3.29
CA PRO A 66 -11.57 2.80 -1.85
C PRO A 66 -10.50 3.79 -1.38
N SER A 67 -9.35 3.84 -2.06
CA SER A 67 -8.26 4.78 -1.72
C SER A 67 -8.68 6.23 -1.92
N LEU A 68 -9.42 6.52 -3.00
CA LEU A 68 -9.96 7.85 -3.25
C LEU A 68 -11.01 8.23 -2.21
N ALA A 69 -11.89 7.31 -1.81
CA ALA A 69 -12.88 7.55 -0.77
C ALA A 69 -12.22 7.85 0.59
N LEU A 70 -11.18 7.10 0.96
CA LEU A 70 -10.37 7.34 2.15
C LEU A 70 -9.71 8.72 2.09
N PHE A 71 -9.08 9.04 0.96
CA PHE A 71 -8.43 10.33 0.75
C PHE A 71 -9.41 11.51 0.87
N ILE A 72 -10.58 11.43 0.24
CA ILE A 72 -11.63 12.46 0.32
C ILE A 72 -12.14 12.58 1.77
N HIS A 73 -12.32 11.47 2.47
CA HIS A 73 -12.75 11.48 3.86
C HIS A 73 -11.76 12.24 4.75
N LEU A 74 -10.47 11.90 4.66
CA LEU A 74 -9.42 12.58 5.43
C LEU A 74 -9.37 14.07 5.06
N ALA A 75 -9.41 14.40 3.77
CA ALA A 75 -9.41 15.78 3.28
C ALA A 75 -10.60 16.62 3.79
N LYS A 76 -11.76 16.01 4.08
CA LYS A 76 -12.93 16.69 4.63
C LYS A 76 -12.87 16.85 6.15
N THR A 77 -12.15 15.98 6.85
CA THR A 77 -12.21 15.85 8.31
C THR A 77 -11.00 16.44 9.01
N GLN A 78 -9.86 16.49 8.32
CA GLN A 78 -8.61 17.02 8.82
C GLN A 78 -8.48 18.54 8.61
N SER A 79 -7.71 19.18 9.48
CA SER A 79 -7.37 20.60 9.37
C SER A 79 -6.43 20.90 8.20
N GLU A 80 -5.51 19.99 7.91
CA GLU A 80 -4.66 20.03 6.71
C GLU A 80 -5.02 18.88 5.76
N MET A 81 -5.24 19.21 4.49
CA MET A 81 -5.50 18.21 3.47
C MET A 81 -4.25 17.34 3.25
N PRO A 82 -4.35 16.00 3.35
CA PRO A 82 -3.23 15.11 3.06
C PRO A 82 -2.83 15.15 1.58
N HIS A 83 -1.71 14.53 1.25
CA HIS A 83 -1.45 14.08 -0.12
C HIS A 83 -1.94 12.65 -0.32
N LEU A 84 -2.27 12.28 -1.56
CA LEU A 84 -2.42 10.88 -1.96
C LEU A 84 -1.29 10.55 -2.93
N VAL A 85 -0.37 9.70 -2.46
CA VAL A 85 0.79 9.24 -3.23
C VAL A 85 0.47 7.89 -3.83
N ILE A 86 0.46 7.82 -5.15
CA ILE A 86 0.34 6.58 -5.90
C ILE A 86 1.73 6.16 -6.35
N THR A 87 2.21 5.00 -5.93
CA THR A 87 3.61 4.59 -6.14
C THR A 87 3.74 3.21 -6.78
N GLY A 88 4.57 3.12 -7.81
CA GLY A 88 4.88 1.88 -8.51
C GLY A 88 4.70 1.98 -10.02
N LYS A 89 5.63 1.37 -10.74
CA LYS A 89 5.70 1.40 -12.19
C LYS A 89 4.50 0.76 -12.86
N TRP A 90 4.05 -0.40 -12.37
CA TRP A 90 2.96 -1.18 -12.96
C TRP A 90 2.18 -1.95 -11.89
N SER A 91 0.85 -2.05 -12.05
CA SER A 91 0.00 -2.91 -11.21
C SER A 91 0.32 -4.39 -11.27
N ASN A 92 0.85 -4.86 -12.40
CA ASN A 92 1.22 -6.25 -12.62
C ASN A 92 2.43 -6.32 -13.55
N ALA A 93 3.58 -6.72 -13.02
CA ALA A 93 4.81 -6.91 -13.78
C ALA A 93 4.76 -8.10 -14.75
N ASN A 94 3.77 -8.99 -14.62
CA ASN A 94 3.64 -10.24 -15.36
C ASN A 94 2.57 -10.19 -16.47
N VAL A 95 2.07 -9.00 -16.82
CA VAL A 95 1.19 -8.81 -17.98
C VAL A 95 2.04 -8.23 -19.10
N ASP A 96 2.17 -8.95 -20.20
CA ASP A 96 2.75 -8.41 -21.44
C ASP A 96 1.94 -7.16 -21.84
N GLY A 97 2.61 -6.00 -21.81
CA GLY A 97 2.00 -4.67 -21.98
C GLY A 97 2.07 -3.78 -20.74
N GLY A 98 2.47 -4.30 -19.58
CA GLY A 98 2.51 -3.58 -18.32
C GLY A 98 1.10 -3.39 -17.75
N GLY A 99 0.96 -3.50 -16.44
CA GLY A 99 -0.27 -3.10 -15.76
C GLY A 99 -0.58 -1.60 -15.93
N VAL A 100 -1.45 -1.07 -15.09
CA VAL A 100 -1.74 0.37 -15.09
C VAL A 100 -0.71 1.09 -14.20
N SER A 101 -0.17 2.22 -14.67
CA SER A 101 0.86 3.00 -13.99
C SER A 101 0.28 3.93 -12.92
N ALA A 102 1.13 4.50 -12.06
CA ALA A 102 0.70 5.47 -11.05
C ALA A 102 0.04 6.70 -11.66
N GLU A 103 0.58 7.18 -12.77
CA GLU A 103 0.03 8.33 -13.49
C GLU A 103 -1.34 8.04 -14.08
N LYS A 104 -1.55 6.83 -14.62
CA LYS A 104 -2.87 6.44 -15.11
C LYS A 104 -3.90 6.30 -13.99
N ALA A 105 -3.49 5.78 -12.83
CA ALA A 105 -4.33 5.75 -11.64
C ALA A 105 -4.71 7.16 -11.16
N VAL A 106 -3.77 8.11 -11.18
CA VAL A 106 -4.02 9.52 -10.89
C VAL A 106 -5.01 10.13 -11.88
N GLU A 107 -4.89 9.86 -13.18
CA GLU A 107 -5.86 10.32 -14.18
C GLU A 107 -7.27 9.82 -13.86
N MET A 108 -7.42 8.54 -13.53
CA MET A 108 -8.72 7.95 -13.15
C MET A 108 -9.29 8.60 -11.89
N MET A 109 -8.45 8.85 -10.88
CA MET A 109 -8.87 9.55 -9.66
C MET A 109 -9.28 10.99 -9.94
N ARG A 110 -8.54 11.71 -10.79
CA ARG A 110 -8.89 13.08 -11.20
C ARG A 110 -10.25 13.13 -11.89
N ALA A 111 -10.49 12.23 -12.84
CA ALA A 111 -11.79 12.15 -13.52
C ALA A 111 -12.93 11.93 -12.51
N LYS A 112 -12.77 10.96 -11.59
CA LYS A 112 -13.75 10.68 -10.53
C LYS A 112 -14.00 11.87 -9.60
N ILE A 113 -12.96 12.62 -9.22
CA ILE A 113 -13.11 13.84 -8.41
C ILE A 113 -13.91 14.91 -9.16
N LEU A 114 -13.60 15.12 -10.44
CA LEU A 114 -14.25 16.16 -11.25
C LEU A 114 -15.72 15.86 -11.51
N GLU A 115 -16.07 14.57 -11.66
CA GLU A 115 -17.43 14.07 -11.84
C GLU A 115 -18.26 14.01 -10.55
N ASP A 116 -17.67 14.20 -9.36
CA ASP A 116 -18.39 14.15 -8.09
C ASP A 116 -19.14 15.46 -7.81
N ASP A 117 -20.43 15.47 -8.13
CA ASP A 117 -21.34 16.61 -7.92
C ASP A 117 -21.55 16.99 -6.43
N SER A 118 -21.10 16.15 -5.48
CA SER A 118 -21.19 16.45 -4.04
C SER A 118 -20.07 17.35 -3.54
N LEU A 119 -19.04 17.61 -4.36
CA LEU A 119 -17.88 18.42 -4.02
C LEU A 119 -17.95 19.77 -4.72
N ASP A 120 -17.62 20.85 -4.02
CA ASP A 120 -17.47 22.15 -4.65
C ASP A 120 -16.19 22.24 -5.50
N GLU A 121 -16.18 23.13 -6.49
CA GLU A 121 -15.09 23.27 -7.46
C GLU A 121 -13.74 23.66 -6.83
N ASP A 122 -13.75 24.41 -5.72
CA ASP A 122 -12.51 24.74 -5.00
C ASP A 122 -11.92 23.51 -4.32
N PHE A 123 -12.76 22.73 -3.66
CA PHE A 123 -12.38 21.49 -3.03
C PHE A 123 -11.89 20.45 -4.05
N LYS A 124 -12.57 20.30 -5.19
CA LYS A 124 -12.11 19.45 -6.31
C LYS A 124 -10.71 19.82 -6.76
N ARG A 125 -10.45 21.11 -7.03
CA ARG A 125 -9.13 21.59 -7.45
C ARG A 125 -8.05 21.23 -6.42
N ARG A 126 -8.32 21.52 -5.13
CA ARG A 126 -7.39 21.21 -4.04
C ARG A 126 -7.12 19.70 -3.92
N LEU A 127 -8.13 18.84 -4.07
CA LEU A 127 -7.93 17.40 -4.09
C LEU A 127 -7.03 16.97 -5.25
N THR A 128 -7.29 17.48 -6.47
CA THR A 128 -6.51 17.11 -7.65
C THR A 128 -5.05 17.56 -7.58
N ASP A 129 -4.77 18.71 -6.93
CA ASP A 129 -3.42 19.23 -6.71
C ASP A 129 -2.61 18.39 -5.71
N ARG A 130 -3.29 17.61 -4.87
CA ARG A 130 -2.70 16.77 -3.82
C ARG A 130 -2.44 15.32 -4.25
N LEU A 131 -2.77 14.98 -5.49
CA LEU A 131 -2.46 13.67 -6.09
C LEU A 131 -1.02 13.66 -6.62
N ILE A 132 -0.22 12.69 -6.18
CA ILE A 132 1.17 12.51 -6.61
C ILE A 132 1.31 11.15 -7.27
N ALA A 133 1.78 11.11 -8.51
CA ALA A 133 2.14 9.88 -9.21
C ALA A 133 3.65 9.64 -9.14
N GLU A 134 4.04 8.41 -8.81
CA GLU A 134 5.42 7.92 -8.84
C GLU A 134 5.45 6.64 -9.69
N ASN A 135 5.99 6.75 -10.92
CA ASN A 135 5.97 5.70 -11.95
C ASN A 135 7.27 4.88 -12.05
N GLU A 136 8.29 5.17 -11.25
CA GLU A 136 9.62 4.60 -11.42
C GLU A 136 9.79 3.31 -10.60
N ALA A 137 9.17 3.21 -9.42
CA ALA A 137 9.39 2.09 -8.52
C ALA A 137 8.91 0.74 -9.10
N GLY A 138 9.85 -0.13 -9.44
CA GLY A 138 9.57 -1.51 -9.86
C GLY A 138 9.32 -2.48 -8.72
N ASN A 139 9.54 -2.08 -7.46
CA ASN A 139 9.37 -2.91 -6.27
C ASN A 139 9.19 -2.08 -4.99
N THR A 140 8.77 -2.73 -3.90
CA THR A 140 8.50 -2.09 -2.60
C THR A 140 9.69 -1.34 -2.00
N ALA A 141 10.94 -1.78 -2.24
CA ALA A 141 12.11 -1.05 -1.77
C ALA A 141 12.29 0.27 -2.53
N GLU A 142 12.11 0.26 -3.86
CA GLU A 142 12.12 1.50 -4.63
C GLU A 142 11.00 2.44 -4.17
N GLN A 143 9.79 1.93 -3.91
CA GLN A 143 8.68 2.73 -3.34
C GLN A 143 9.12 3.41 -2.03
N GLY A 144 9.74 2.67 -1.11
CA GLY A 144 10.27 3.23 0.14
C GLY A 144 11.30 4.36 -0.07
N ARG A 145 12.21 4.21 -1.03
CA ARG A 145 13.20 5.26 -1.37
C ARG A 145 12.54 6.51 -1.94
N PHE A 146 11.53 6.35 -2.79
CA PHE A 146 10.80 7.52 -3.32
C PHE A 146 9.98 8.22 -2.25
N LEU A 147 9.33 7.48 -1.34
CA LEU A 147 8.62 8.07 -0.21
C LEU A 147 9.58 8.88 0.68
N HIS A 148 10.76 8.35 0.98
CA HIS A 148 11.80 9.09 1.70
C HIS A 148 12.15 10.39 0.98
N LYS A 149 12.44 10.32 -0.33
CA LYS A 149 12.77 11.49 -1.15
C LYS A 149 11.65 12.53 -1.16
N LEU A 150 10.38 12.11 -1.25
CA LEU A 150 9.23 13.03 -1.20
C LEU A 150 9.12 13.73 0.16
N MET A 151 9.44 13.04 1.25
CA MET A 151 9.48 13.63 2.59
C MET A 151 10.66 14.60 2.76
N GLU A 152 11.86 14.21 2.30
CA GLU A 152 13.07 15.04 2.32
C GLU A 152 12.90 16.33 1.50
N ASP A 153 12.31 16.23 0.31
CA ASP A 153 11.98 17.36 -0.56
C ASP A 153 10.84 18.24 0.03
N GLY A 154 10.21 17.84 1.13
CA GLY A 154 9.07 18.55 1.74
C GLY A 154 7.78 18.48 0.92
N LYS A 155 7.69 17.57 -0.06
CA LYS A 155 6.50 17.39 -0.91
C LYS A 155 5.36 16.67 -0.19
N ILE A 156 5.70 15.78 0.73
CA ILE A 156 4.74 15.13 1.63
C ILE A 156 5.23 15.24 3.07
N LYS A 157 4.32 15.07 4.03
CA LYS A 157 4.62 15.03 5.46
C LYS A 157 4.12 13.71 6.05
N GLY A 158 4.74 13.29 7.15
CA GLY A 158 4.18 12.23 7.99
C GLY A 158 3.15 12.79 8.97
N PRO A 159 2.39 11.93 9.66
CA PRO A 159 2.35 10.46 9.52
C PRO A 159 1.82 10.01 8.15
N LEU A 160 2.34 8.87 7.68
CA LEU A 160 1.90 8.19 6.47
C LEU A 160 0.80 7.19 6.81
N LEU A 161 -0.18 7.04 5.92
CA LEU A 161 -1.19 5.99 5.99
C LEU A 161 -1.00 5.04 4.80
N ALA A 162 -0.58 3.81 5.07
CA ALA A 162 -0.42 2.78 4.07
C ALA A 162 -1.78 2.19 3.70
N ASP A 163 -2.19 2.43 2.45
CA ASP A 163 -3.38 1.87 1.82
C ASP A 163 -2.96 0.68 0.95
N VAL A 164 -2.91 -0.48 1.58
CA VAL A 164 -2.47 -1.74 0.97
C VAL A 164 -3.38 -2.87 1.42
N SER A 165 -3.43 -3.95 0.63
CA SER A 165 -4.19 -5.13 1.05
C SER A 165 -3.61 -5.67 2.36
N PRO A 166 -4.43 -6.28 3.23
CA PRO A 166 -3.94 -6.86 4.47
C PRO A 166 -2.72 -7.79 4.28
N TYR A 167 -2.72 -8.56 3.19
CA TYR A 167 -1.65 -9.49 2.82
C TYR A 167 -0.30 -8.82 2.57
N HIS A 168 -0.32 -7.57 2.10
CA HIS A 168 0.87 -6.80 1.78
C HIS A 168 1.31 -5.87 2.92
N VAL A 169 0.49 -5.67 3.96
CA VAL A 169 0.78 -4.74 5.07
C VAL A 169 2.17 -4.99 5.69
N PRO A 170 2.53 -6.22 6.16
CA PRO A 170 3.83 -6.44 6.77
C PRO A 170 4.99 -6.21 5.80
N ARG A 171 4.83 -6.67 4.55
CA ARG A 171 5.84 -6.50 3.50
C ARG A 171 6.08 -5.02 3.22
N PHE A 172 5.00 -4.25 3.04
CA PHE A 172 5.08 -2.84 2.71
C PHE A 172 5.76 -2.04 3.82
N ILE A 173 5.22 -2.11 5.04
CA ILE A 173 5.73 -1.34 6.18
C ILE A 173 7.19 -1.69 6.47
N ALA A 174 7.54 -2.98 6.54
CA ALA A 174 8.92 -3.38 6.85
C ALA A 174 9.91 -2.87 5.80
N THR A 175 9.56 -3.03 4.54
CA THR A 175 10.45 -2.66 3.45
C THR A 175 10.63 -1.15 3.42
N VAL A 176 9.55 -0.38 3.58
CA VAL A 176 9.64 1.09 3.64
C VAL A 176 10.50 1.53 4.82
N VAL A 177 10.24 1.04 6.04
CA VAL A 177 11.03 1.37 7.24
C VAL A 177 12.51 1.03 7.04
N LYS A 178 12.81 -0.16 6.52
CA LYS A 178 14.19 -0.56 6.22
C LYS A 178 14.87 0.37 5.21
N GLN A 179 14.15 0.84 4.19
CA GLN A 179 14.73 1.77 3.23
C GLN A 179 15.00 3.14 3.86
N PHE A 180 14.13 3.61 4.76
CA PHE A 180 14.42 4.81 5.54
C PHE A 180 15.69 4.60 6.40
N ASP A 181 15.82 3.48 7.11
CA ASP A 181 17.02 3.18 7.92
C ASP A 181 18.31 3.07 7.09
N ASN A 182 18.21 2.54 5.88
CA ASN A 182 19.36 2.44 4.97
C ASN A 182 19.81 3.81 4.46
N ILE A 183 18.89 4.79 4.38
CA ILE A 183 19.17 6.15 3.90
C ILE A 183 19.59 7.04 5.07
N ASP A 184 18.86 7.01 6.18
CA ASP A 184 19.09 7.80 7.38
C ASP A 184 19.21 6.86 8.59
N GLN A 185 20.41 6.83 9.17
CA GLN A 185 20.72 5.99 10.32
C GLN A 185 20.20 6.57 11.65
N ASP A 186 19.60 7.77 11.64
CA ASP A 186 18.95 8.35 12.81
C ASP A 186 17.53 7.77 13.00
N PRO A 187 17.31 6.90 14.00
CA PRO A 187 16.02 6.26 14.22
C PRO A 187 14.92 7.24 14.62
N THR A 188 15.26 8.49 15.01
CA THR A 188 14.27 9.54 15.31
C THR A 188 13.64 10.15 14.07
N ARG A 189 14.25 9.92 12.89
CA ARG A 189 13.77 10.40 11.59
C ARG A 189 12.98 9.35 10.82
N ARG A 190 12.74 8.19 11.43
CA ARG A 190 11.82 7.18 10.90
C ARG A 190 10.42 7.79 10.72
N PRO A 191 9.73 7.49 9.61
CA PRO A 191 8.39 7.98 9.38
C PRO A 191 7.40 7.16 10.21
N LEU A 192 6.38 7.83 10.73
CA LEU A 192 5.25 7.15 11.36
C LEU A 192 4.34 6.59 10.27
N ILE A 193 4.19 5.26 10.17
CA ILE A 193 3.39 4.60 9.12
C ILE A 193 2.24 3.82 9.77
N TYR A 194 1.04 4.36 9.67
CA TYR A 194 -0.17 3.63 10.05
C TYR A 194 -0.63 2.73 8.90
N ALA A 195 -1.38 1.68 9.23
CA ALA A 195 -2.04 0.85 8.23
C ALA A 195 -3.54 1.11 8.26
N ALA A 196 -4.14 1.28 7.09
CA ALA A 196 -5.57 1.15 6.87
C ALA A 196 -5.78 0.04 5.83
N PRO A 197 -5.68 -1.23 6.23
CA PRO A 197 -5.81 -2.32 5.28
C PRO A 197 -7.22 -2.32 4.68
N ILE A 198 -7.28 -2.26 3.35
CA ILE A 198 -8.53 -2.38 2.61
C ILE A 198 -8.68 -3.84 2.18
N GLU A 199 -9.71 -4.51 2.67
CA GLU A 199 -10.07 -5.83 2.14
C GLU A 199 -10.55 -5.70 0.69
N PHE A 200 -9.86 -6.39 -0.19
CA PHE A 200 -10.28 -6.58 -1.56
C PHE A 200 -11.07 -7.88 -1.66
N LEU A 201 -11.96 -7.96 -2.66
CA LEU A 201 -12.48 -9.25 -3.08
C LEU A 201 -11.29 -10.16 -3.32
N SER A 202 -11.28 -11.33 -2.66
CA SER A 202 -10.11 -12.18 -2.70
C SER A 202 -9.73 -12.46 -4.16
N TRP A 203 -8.44 -12.59 -4.47
CA TRP A 203 -7.99 -13.06 -5.80
C TRP A 203 -8.59 -14.43 -6.16
N HIS A 204 -9.21 -15.12 -5.20
CA HIS A 204 -9.95 -16.36 -5.38
C HIS A 204 -11.37 -16.14 -5.91
N ASP A 205 -11.98 -14.96 -5.71
CA ASP A 205 -13.37 -14.68 -6.06
C ASP A 205 -13.52 -13.93 -7.39
N LYS A 206 -12.55 -13.06 -7.75
CA LYS A 206 -12.56 -12.33 -9.03
C LYS A 206 -11.15 -12.09 -9.60
N PRO A 207 -10.89 -12.40 -10.89
CA PRO A 207 -9.60 -12.14 -11.50
C PRO A 207 -9.36 -10.62 -11.73
N PRO A 208 -8.09 -10.16 -11.68
CA PRO A 208 -7.70 -8.78 -11.99
C PRO A 208 -8.11 -8.39 -13.41
N LEU A 209 -8.29 -7.08 -13.63
CA LEU A 209 -8.51 -6.55 -14.97
C LEU A 209 -7.20 -6.45 -15.76
N ASP A 210 -7.29 -6.63 -17.07
CA ASP A 210 -6.20 -6.30 -17.98
C ASP A 210 -6.17 -4.80 -18.35
N TRP A 211 -5.23 -4.41 -19.19
CA TRP A 211 -5.04 -3.03 -19.64
C TRP A 211 -6.25 -2.43 -20.40
N ASN A 212 -7.20 -3.25 -20.83
CA ASN A 212 -8.47 -2.83 -21.46
C ASN A 212 -9.64 -2.76 -20.47
N GLY A 213 -9.42 -3.04 -19.19
CA GLY A 213 -10.51 -3.14 -18.20
C GLY A 213 -11.35 -4.42 -18.36
N ALA A 214 -10.87 -5.42 -19.12
CA ALA A 214 -11.54 -6.70 -19.25
C ALA A 214 -11.09 -7.65 -18.15
N ARG A 215 -12.03 -8.40 -17.55
CA ARG A 215 -11.70 -9.49 -16.62
C ARG A 215 -11.03 -10.59 -17.42
N ALA A 216 -9.82 -10.98 -17.02
CA ALA A 216 -9.16 -12.11 -17.67
C ALA A 216 -9.98 -13.39 -17.42
N ASP A 217 -10.46 -14.03 -18.49
CA ASP A 217 -11.27 -15.27 -18.43
C ASP A 217 -10.49 -16.46 -17.85
N GLU A 218 -9.16 -16.36 -17.82
CA GLU A 218 -8.28 -17.32 -17.16
C GLU A 218 -7.53 -16.64 -16.03
N PRO A 219 -7.35 -17.31 -14.88
CA PRO A 219 -6.59 -16.72 -13.80
C PRO A 219 -5.11 -16.67 -14.20
N ARG A 220 -4.67 -15.48 -14.63
CA ARG A 220 -3.30 -15.19 -15.09
C ARG A 220 -2.23 -15.34 -14.00
N TRP A 221 -2.56 -15.85 -12.80
CA TRP A 221 -1.53 -16.31 -11.85
C TRP A 221 -0.72 -17.49 -12.39
N LYS A 222 -1.23 -18.23 -13.40
CA LYS A 222 -0.45 -19.20 -14.18
C LYS A 222 0.55 -18.58 -15.16
N LEU A 223 0.51 -17.26 -15.38
CA LEU A 223 1.37 -16.55 -16.34
C LEU A 223 2.51 -15.77 -15.68
N ALA A 224 2.69 -15.89 -14.37
CA ALA A 224 3.95 -15.52 -13.74
C ALA A 224 5.05 -16.53 -14.09
N LEU A 225 5.12 -17.07 -15.30
CA LEU A 225 6.19 -17.98 -15.71
C LEU A 225 7.26 -17.17 -16.45
N ASP A 226 8.52 -17.37 -16.11
CA ASP A 226 9.64 -16.92 -16.94
C ASP A 226 9.55 -17.56 -18.35
N GLU A 227 10.41 -17.12 -19.29
CA GLU A 227 10.49 -17.67 -20.65
C GLU A 227 10.68 -19.21 -20.69
N ALA A 228 11.04 -19.83 -19.56
CA ALA A 228 11.24 -21.26 -19.39
C ALA A 228 10.07 -21.99 -18.69
N GLY A 229 8.93 -21.32 -18.46
CA GLY A 229 7.78 -21.97 -17.83
C GLY A 229 7.91 -22.17 -16.32
N LYS A 230 8.77 -21.41 -15.62
CA LYS A 230 8.91 -21.45 -14.16
C LYS A 230 8.35 -20.21 -13.51
N MET A 231 7.59 -20.40 -12.43
CA MET A 231 7.05 -19.30 -11.62
C MET A 231 8.15 -18.28 -11.29
N ALA A 232 8.00 -17.03 -11.73
CA ALA A 232 8.81 -15.87 -11.39
C ALA A 232 8.73 -15.70 -9.87
N ARG A 233 9.67 -16.35 -9.18
CA ARG A 233 9.80 -16.27 -7.73
C ARG A 233 9.98 -14.81 -7.38
N TYR A 234 9.24 -14.32 -6.38
CA TYR A 234 9.45 -12.98 -5.84
C TYR A 234 10.78 -12.99 -5.07
N THR A 235 11.86 -12.75 -5.81
CA THR A 235 13.25 -12.81 -5.31
C THR A 235 13.64 -11.58 -4.49
N LYS A 236 12.75 -10.60 -4.33
CA LYS A 236 13.02 -9.35 -3.63
C LYS A 236 11.98 -9.04 -2.55
N ASP A 237 12.50 -8.90 -1.33
CA ASP A 237 11.95 -8.35 -0.09
C ASP A 237 10.72 -9.01 0.56
N VAL A 238 10.97 -9.69 1.68
CA VAL A 238 9.98 -10.10 2.68
C VAL A 238 10.45 -9.57 4.03
N ALA A 239 9.56 -8.89 4.75
CA ALA A 239 9.77 -8.42 6.12
C ALA A 239 10.43 -9.50 6.99
N SER A 240 11.49 -9.16 7.70
CA SER A 240 11.96 -9.97 8.82
C SER A 240 11.11 -9.69 10.06
N GLU A 241 10.97 -10.69 10.92
CA GLU A 241 10.29 -10.53 12.19
C GLU A 241 10.94 -9.44 13.06
N GLN A 242 12.27 -9.33 13.01
CA GLN A 242 13.03 -8.31 13.77
C GLN A 242 12.70 -6.89 13.30
N GLU A 243 12.64 -6.64 11.99
CA GLU A 243 12.23 -5.32 11.45
C GLU A 243 10.84 -4.90 11.97
N MET A 244 9.93 -5.87 12.15
CA MET A 244 8.58 -5.60 12.67
C MET A 244 8.55 -5.40 14.19
N VAL A 245 9.38 -6.12 14.93
CA VAL A 245 9.56 -5.89 16.36
C VAL A 245 10.15 -4.51 16.62
N ASP A 246 11.21 -4.14 15.90
CA ASP A 246 11.87 -2.85 16.02
C ASP A 246 10.90 -1.71 15.68
N TYR A 247 10.09 -1.89 14.62
CA TYR A 247 9.03 -0.95 14.27
C TYR A 247 7.97 -0.83 15.37
N SER A 248 7.50 -1.94 15.93
CA SER A 248 6.51 -1.92 17.02
C SER A 248 7.05 -1.24 18.28
N TRP A 249 8.32 -1.45 18.64
CA TRP A 249 8.96 -0.74 19.75
C TRP A 249 9.08 0.75 19.47
N TRP A 250 9.42 1.12 18.25
CA TRP A 250 9.48 2.51 17.84
C TRP A 250 8.10 3.18 17.94
N LEU A 251 7.03 2.54 17.47
CA LEU A 251 5.64 3.02 17.64
C LEU A 251 5.30 3.27 19.12
N ARG A 252 5.63 2.32 20.00
CA ARG A 252 5.40 2.47 21.45
C ARG A 252 6.19 3.63 22.04
N ALA A 253 7.42 3.86 21.58
CA ALA A 253 8.22 5.00 21.99
C ALA A 253 7.61 6.34 21.56
N GLN A 254 6.84 6.36 20.46
CA GLN A 254 6.04 7.51 20.03
C GLN A 254 4.69 7.63 20.78
N GLY A 255 4.40 6.76 21.75
CA GLY A 255 3.13 6.74 22.46
C GLY A 255 1.98 6.08 21.68
N VAL A 256 2.29 5.37 20.58
CA VAL A 256 1.30 4.60 19.81
C VAL A 256 1.28 3.16 20.33
N GLU A 257 0.16 2.73 20.92
CA GLU A 257 -0.03 1.33 21.32
C GLU A 257 -0.70 0.52 20.20
N PRO A 258 -0.10 -0.60 19.75
CA PRO A 258 -0.76 -1.53 18.85
C PRO A 258 -2.02 -2.09 19.52
N GLN A 259 -3.17 -2.02 18.86
CA GLN A 259 -4.38 -2.64 19.38
C GLN A 259 -4.25 -4.17 19.30
N LYS A 260 -4.61 -4.85 20.39
CA LYS A 260 -4.55 -6.31 20.53
C LYS A 260 -5.63 -7.01 19.72
#